data_AF-A5CB58-F1
#
_entry.id   AF-A5CB58-F1
#
_cell.length_a   1.000
_cell.length_b   1.000
_cell.length_c   1.000
_cell.angle_alpha   90.00
_cell.angle_beta   90.00
_cell.angle_gamma   90.00
#
_symmetry.space_group_name_H-M   'P 1'
#
loop_
_entity.id
_entity.type
_entity.pdbx_description
1 polymer ?
#
loop_
_entity_poly.entity_id
_entity_poly.type
_entity_poly.pdbx_seq_one_letter_code
_entity_poly.pdbx_strand_id
1 'polypeptide(L)'
;MDVKTTFLHGDLEELVYMVQTEGFIQPEQEHLVCKLRKSLYGLKQSPRQWYKRFDSYMIRIGYKRCEYDCCVYVKSLDDDSSFIFLLLYVDDMCGPDSN
;
A
#
# COMPACT_ATOMS: atom_id res chain seq x y z
N MET A 1 -4.37 -7.91 13.33
CA MET A 1 -4.01 -9.07 12.47
C MET A 1 -2.81 -8.64 11.66
N ASP A 2 -1.66 -9.29 11.88
CA ASP A 2 -0.38 -8.88 11.31
C ASP A 2 -0.21 -9.55 9.94
N VAL A 3 -0.52 -8.81 8.86
CA VAL A 3 -0.49 -9.36 7.49
C VAL A 3 0.91 -9.20 6.91
N LYS A 4 1.83 -10.06 7.34
CA LYS A 4 3.25 -10.02 6.92
C LYS A 4 3.47 -10.35 5.44
N THR A 5 2.49 -10.94 4.76
CA THR A 5 2.60 -11.41 3.37
C THR A 5 1.96 -10.50 2.33
N THR A 6 1.20 -9.46 2.71
CA THR A 6 0.50 -8.61 1.71
C THR A 6 1.44 -7.88 0.78
N PHE A 7 2.65 -7.54 1.24
CA PHE A 7 3.63 -6.81 0.44
C PHE A 7 4.31 -7.68 -0.62
N LEU A 8 4.54 -8.98 -0.36
CA LEU A 8 5.21 -9.86 -1.33
C LEU A 8 4.35 -10.23 -2.54
N HIS A 9 3.03 -10.03 -2.45
CA HIS A 9 2.06 -10.36 -3.49
C HIS A 9 1.45 -9.14 -4.18
N GLY A 10 1.89 -7.92 -3.85
CA GLY A 10 1.52 -6.72 -4.60
C GLY A 10 2.23 -6.70 -5.95
N ASP A 11 1.45 -6.62 -7.03
CA ASP A 11 2.01 -6.29 -8.34
C ASP A 11 2.51 -4.83 -8.31
N LEU A 12 3.71 -4.61 -8.87
CA LEU A 12 4.28 -3.27 -9.01
C LEU A 12 3.71 -2.62 -10.27
N GLU A 13 2.86 -1.60 -10.12
CA GLU A 13 2.42 -0.76 -11.24
C GLU A 13 3.56 0.13 -11.77
N GLU A 14 4.54 0.45 -10.91
CA GLU A 14 5.68 1.31 -11.24
C GLU A 14 6.96 0.49 -11.48
N LEU A 15 7.79 0.96 -12.41
CA LEU A 15 9.09 0.35 -12.71
C LEU A 15 10.10 0.69 -11.62
N VAL A 16 10.28 -0.21 -10.66
CA VAL A 16 11.29 -0.07 -9.60
C VAL A 16 12.52 -0.89 -9.93
N TYR A 17 13.69 -0.23 -9.88
CA TYR A 17 15.00 -0.86 -10.02
C TYR A 17 15.75 -0.78 -8.69
N MET A 18 16.52 -1.81 -8.37
CA MET A 18 17.38 -1.84 -7.19
C MET A 18 18.80 -2.25 -7.56
N VAL A 19 19.78 -1.83 -6.76
CA VAL A 19 21.16 -2.32 -6.87
C VAL A 19 21.18 -3.83 -6.61
N GLN A 20 22.07 -4.53 -7.31
CA GLN A 20 22.26 -5.96 -7.09
C GLN A 20 22.68 -6.25 -5.64
N THR A 21 22.13 -7.31 -5.07
CA THR A 21 22.49 -7.75 -3.71
C THR A 21 23.85 -8.41 -3.70
N GLU A 22 24.59 -8.25 -2.59
CA GLU A 22 25.85 -8.96 -2.36
C GLU A 22 25.62 -10.48 -2.50
N GLY A 23 26.36 -11.11 -3.42
CA GLY A 23 26.19 -12.52 -3.80
C GLY A 23 25.46 -12.77 -5.13
N PHE A 24 24.88 -11.75 -5.76
CA PHE A 24 24.32 -11.83 -7.13
C PHE A 24 25.15 -11.07 -8.17
N ILE A 25 26.11 -10.27 -7.71
CA ILE A 25 27.01 -9.47 -8.53
C ILE A 25 27.97 -10.40 -9.27
N GLN A 26 27.84 -10.49 -10.60
CA GLN A 26 28.80 -11.19 -11.45
C GLN A 26 29.95 -10.25 -11.84
N PRO A 27 31.19 -10.76 -11.95
CA PRO A 27 32.31 -9.99 -12.50
C PRO A 27 31.93 -9.41 -13.86
N GLU A 28 32.29 -8.14 -14.11
CA GLU A 28 31.92 -7.34 -15.31
C GLU A 28 30.45 -6.88 -15.42
N GLN A 29 29.56 -7.36 -14.55
CA GLN A 29 28.13 -6.99 -14.55
C GLN A 29 27.71 -6.11 -13.36
N GLU A 30 28.68 -5.59 -12.61
CA GLU A 30 28.47 -4.74 -11.41
C GLU A 30 27.62 -3.49 -11.67
N HIS A 31 27.60 -3.00 -12.91
CA HIS A 31 26.83 -1.83 -13.34
C HIS A 31 25.34 -2.12 -13.59
N LEU A 32 24.94 -3.40 -13.65
CA LEU A 32 23.55 -3.77 -13.90
C LEU A 32 22.69 -3.55 -12.65
N VAL A 33 21.41 -3.28 -12.86
CA VAL A 33 20.41 -3.11 -11.79
C VAL A 33 19.32 -4.17 -11.92
N CYS A 34 18.80 -4.63 -10.78
CA CYS A 34 17.70 -5.59 -10.74
C CYS A 34 16.37 -4.86 -10.92
N LYS A 35 15.58 -5.28 -11.90
CA LYS A 35 14.18 -4.84 -12.02
C LYS A 35 13.30 -5.65 -11.08
N LEU A 36 12.62 -4.97 -10.17
CA LEU A 36 11.65 -5.62 -9.28
C LEU A 36 10.37 -5.93 -10.03
N ARG A 37 9.93 -7.19 -9.96
CA ARG A 37 8.67 -7.65 -10.53
C ARG A 37 7.52 -7.70 -9.53
N LYS A 38 7.84 -7.71 -8.23
CA LYS A 38 6.89 -7.73 -7.11
C LYS A 38 7.37 -6.77 -6.03
N SER A 39 6.45 -6.21 -5.26
CA SER A 39 6.81 -5.34 -4.15
C SER A 39 7.61 -6.10 -3.09
N LEU A 40 8.73 -5.51 -2.66
CA LEU A 40 9.47 -5.95 -1.48
C LEU A 40 8.96 -5.21 -0.24
N TYR A 41 9.11 -5.86 0.92
CA TYR A 41 8.89 -5.23 2.22
C TYR A 41 9.87 -4.05 2.39
N GLY A 42 9.39 -2.91 2.88
CA GLY A 42 10.22 -1.71 3.09
C GLY A 42 10.41 -0.80 1.88
N LEU A 43 9.89 -1.15 0.69
CA LEU A 43 9.77 -0.16 -0.39
C LEU A 43 8.76 0.91 0.02
N LYS A 44 9.15 2.19 -0.02
CA LYS A 44 8.26 3.35 0.26
C LYS A 44 6.97 3.32 -0.56
N GLN A 45 6.98 2.68 -1.73
CA GLN A 45 5.82 2.56 -2.60
C GLN A 45 4.85 1.43 -2.21
N SER A 46 5.32 0.42 -1.48
CA SER A 46 4.51 -0.74 -1.09
C SER A 46 3.34 -0.37 -0.15
N PRO A 47 3.52 0.46 0.90
CA PRO A 47 2.42 0.95 1.72
C PRO A 47 1.42 1.79 0.93
N ARG A 48 1.92 2.64 0.00
CA ARG A 48 1.08 3.51 -0.83
C ARG A 48 0.18 2.71 -1.79
N GLN A 49 0.74 1.70 -2.46
CA GLN A 49 0.00 0.87 -3.39
C GLN A 49 -1.02 -0.02 -2.66
N TRP A 50 -0.65 -0.54 -1.49
CA TRP A 50 -1.59 -1.25 -0.63
C TRP A 50 -2.75 -0.35 -0.20
N TYR A 51 -2.47 0.90 0.20
CA TYR A 51 -3.50 1.87 0.56
C TYR A 51 -4.46 2.17 -0.59
N LYS A 52 -3.95 2.42 -1.80
CA LYS A 52 -4.78 2.64 -3.00
C LYS A 52 -5.72 1.48 -3.28
N ARG A 53 -5.20 0.25 -3.16
CA ARG A 53 -6.00 -0.98 -3.36
C ARG A 53 -7.03 -1.18 -2.25
N PHE A 54 -6.64 -0.91 -1.01
CA PHE A 54 -7.54 -0.96 0.15
C PHE A 54 -8.67 0.06 0.01
N ASP A 55 -8.35 1.31 -0.32
CA ASP A 55 -9.33 2.37 -0.53
C ASP A 55 -10.35 2.03 -1.62
N SER A 56 -9.85 1.62 -2.79
CA SER A 56 -10.70 1.22 -3.91
C SER A 56 -11.63 0.07 -3.53
N TYR A 57 -11.15 -0.88 -2.73
CA TYR A 57 -11.96 -1.99 -2.22
C TYR A 57 -13.03 -1.49 -1.24
N MET A 58 -12.66 -0.63 -0.28
CA MET A 58 -13.57 -0.06 0.72
C MET A 58 -14.72 0.73 0.08
N ILE A 59 -14.41 1.58 -0.90
CA ILE A 59 -15.42 2.33 -1.67
C ILE A 59 -16.37 1.37 -2.39
N ARG A 60 -15.83 0.33 -3.03
CA ARG A 60 -16.63 -0.67 -3.76
C ARG A 60 -17.61 -1.44 -2.86
N ILE A 61 -17.25 -1.71 -1.61
CA ILE A 61 -18.14 -2.41 -0.66
C ILE A 61 -19.09 -1.47 0.10
N GLY A 62 -19.12 -0.18 -0.27
CA GLY A 62 -20.07 0.82 0.22
C GLY A 62 -19.61 1.59 1.46
N TYR A 63 -18.32 1.56 1.80
CA TYR A 63 -17.77 2.50 2.78
C TYR A 63 -17.47 3.84 2.11
N LYS A 64 -17.62 4.92 2.87
CA LYS A 64 -17.21 6.27 2.50
C LYS A 64 -16.03 6.70 3.37
N ARG A 65 -15.04 7.36 2.78
CA ARG A 65 -13.93 7.94 3.53
C ARG A 65 -14.40 9.19 4.28
N CYS A 66 -13.91 9.39 5.49
CA CYS A 66 -14.14 10.62 6.24
C CYS A 66 -13.37 11.78 5.59
N GLU A 67 -14.00 12.95 5.48
CA GLU A 67 -13.36 14.15 4.93
C GLU A 67 -12.30 14.74 5.87
N TYR A 68 -12.44 14.52 7.18
CA TYR A 68 -11.54 15.06 8.20
C TYR A 68 -10.34 14.16 8.48
N ASP A 69 -10.43 12.86 8.19
CA ASP A 69 -9.38 11.89 8.47
C ASP A 69 -9.34 10.79 7.40
N CYS A 70 -8.23 10.73 6.66
CA CYS A 70 -8.02 9.77 5.58
C CYS A 70 -7.88 8.31 6.07
N CYS A 71 -7.72 8.12 7.38
CA CYS A 71 -7.64 6.82 8.03
C CYS A 71 -9.02 6.30 8.47
N VAL A 72 -10.09 7.10 8.39
CA VAL A 72 -11.42 6.73 8.86
C VAL A 72 -12.36 6.43 7.69
N TYR A 73 -13.00 5.27 7.74
CA TYR A 73 -14.06 4.85 6.82
C TYR A 73 -15.36 4.66 7.57
N VAL A 74 -16.47 5.09 6.97
CA VAL A 74 -17.81 5.03 7.54
C VAL A 74 -18.76 4.33 6.57
N LYS A 75 -19.56 3.39 7.06
CA LYS A 75 -20.64 2.78 6.31
C LYS A 75 -21.95 2.90 7.10
N SER A 76 -22.98 3.45 6.48
CA SER A 76 -24.35 3.40 7.01
C SER A 76 -24.95 2.02 6.72
N LEU A 77 -25.66 1.49 7.72
CA LEU A 77 -26.48 0.29 7.57
C LEU A 77 -27.91 0.70 7.16
N ASP A 78 -28.66 -0.27 6.62
CA ASP A 78 -29.96 -0.05 5.96
C ASP A 78 -31.04 0.63 6.85
N ASP A 79 -30.84 0.65 8.17
CA ASP A 79 -31.75 1.26 9.15
C ASP A 79 -31.47 2.75 9.43
N ASP A 80 -30.57 3.41 8.67
CA ASP A 80 -30.14 4.83 8.74
C ASP A 80 -29.66 5.35 10.13
N SER A 81 -29.78 4.52 11.16
CA SER A 81 -29.47 4.80 12.57
C SER A 81 -28.18 4.13 13.02
N SER A 82 -27.65 3.19 12.22
CA SER A 82 -26.49 2.38 12.58
C SER A 82 -25.33 2.63 11.63
N PHE A 83 -24.17 2.95 12.18
CA PHE A 83 -22.94 3.23 11.45
C PHE A 83 -21.82 2.27 11.86
N ILE A 84 -21.04 1.84 10.88
CA ILE A 84 -19.79 1.11 11.10
C ILE A 84 -18.64 2.07 10.82
N PHE A 85 -17.81 2.29 11.84
CA PHE A 85 -16.56 3.03 11.73
C PHE A 85 -15.39 2.04 11.63
N LEU A 86 -14.56 2.21 10.62
CA LEU A 86 -13.32 1.47 10.44
C LEU A 86 -12.15 2.45 10.45
N LEU A 87 -11.25 2.29 11.41
CA LEU A 87 -10.00 3.03 11.49
C LEU A 87 -8.86 2.17 10.95
N LEU A 88 -8.13 2.73 9.99
CA LEU A 88 -6.93 2.14 9.43
C LEU A 88 -5.70 2.79 10.07
N TYR A 89 -5.03 2.05 10.96
CA TYR A 89 -3.77 2.51 11.55
C TYR A 89 -2.61 1.88 10.78
N VAL A 90 -1.84 2.72 10.07
CA VAL A 90 -0.57 2.31 9.44
C VAL A 90 0.47 3.35 9.80
N ASP A 91 1.60 2.89 10.36
CA ASP A 91 2.68 3.69 10.96
C ASP A 91 3.30 4.78 10.06
N ASP A 92 2.93 4.87 8.77
CA ASP A 92 3.57 5.72 7.76
C ASP A 92 2.57 6.50 6.87
N MET A 93 1.27 6.52 7.20
CA MET A 93 0.23 7.01 6.26
C MET A 93 -0.16 8.50 6.35
N CYS A 94 0.39 9.27 7.29
CA CYS A 94 0.18 10.73 7.34
C CYS A 94 1.35 11.50 6.72
N GLY A 95 1.57 11.32 5.42
CA GLY A 95 2.33 12.27 4.61
C GLY A 95 1.36 13.16 3.84
N PRO A 96 1.48 14.49 3.87
CA PRO A 96 0.65 15.34 3.03
C PRO A 96 0.89 14.97 1.56
N ASP A 97 -0.17 14.65 0.82
CA ASP A 97 -0.18 14.77 -0.64
C ASP A 97 -0.13 16.27 -0.96
N SER A 98 1.02 16.91 -0.74
CA SER A 98 1.31 18.25 -1.22
C SER A 98 1.66 18.14 -2.69
N ASN A 99 0.66 18.44 -3.53
CA ASN A 99 0.82 18.77 -4.93
C ASN A 99 1.51 20.13 -5.08
#